data_AF-A0A1B0BVS7-F1
#
_entry.id   AF-A0A1B0BVS7-F1
#
_cell.length_a   1.000
_cell.length_b   1.000
_cell.length_c   1.000
_cell.angle_alpha   90.00
_cell.angle_beta   90.00
_cell.angle_gamma   90.00
#
_symmetry.space_group_name_H-M   'P 1'
#
loop_
_entity.id
_entity.type
_entity.pdbx_description
1 polymer ?
#
loop_
_entity_poly.entity_id
_entity_poly.type
_entity_poly.pdbx_seq_one_letter_code
_entity_poly.pdbx_strand_id
1 'polypeptide(L)'
;MSTANESESATASLLTGVTAGGSVKTKTPHQRITFTTKRRKMSRRANLIGICGVSGLCILLLIATTQHRPLPASLASSSAAVGAVGSGSLGGNAVVGSYSSAGNGFGAGSVYAGDRFNRAMPQQTAVVYNVTATIADVLAAQRAKIVVEMEYFDYPSGRFGVDAEKLADLTPETEGTPVRSLIVASWRSGSTFLGDILNAMPGNYYHYEPLLNFGIKQIRDPDEQELALKNLKNLLFCDYNNQMEDFLEYGKMHTYLFEHNERLWTVCKEYPHYCWRAKFLTRFCKLFPLQSMKTVRLRLSTAERLLEDKR
;
A
#
# COMPACT_ATOMS: atom_id res chain seq x y z
N MET A 1 -45.33 31.69 -35.28
CA MET A 1 -46.23 31.44 -36.42
C MET A 1 -45.71 30.18 -37.09
N SER A 2 -46.27 29.03 -36.71
CA SER A 2 -47.19 28.21 -37.54
C SER A 2 -46.42 27.50 -38.66
N THR A 3 -46.11 26.20 -38.54
CA THR A 3 -46.93 25.02 -38.93
C THR A 3 -47.40 25.12 -40.39
N ALA A 4 -47.39 24.12 -41.26
CA ALA A 4 -47.03 22.71 -41.32
C ALA A 4 -47.15 22.35 -42.83
N ASN A 5 -46.73 21.17 -43.27
CA ASN A 5 -47.41 20.56 -44.42
C ASN A 5 -47.45 19.04 -44.29
N GLU A 6 -48.65 18.52 -44.54
CA GLU A 6 -49.15 17.16 -44.32
C GLU A 6 -48.95 16.24 -45.53
N SER A 7 -49.49 15.01 -45.36
CA SER A 7 -49.93 13.98 -46.31
C SER A 7 -48.92 12.86 -46.59
N GLU A 8 -49.26 11.57 -46.54
CA GLU A 8 -50.53 10.82 -46.69
C GLU A 8 -50.57 9.65 -45.66
N SER A 9 -51.62 9.37 -44.89
CA SER A 9 -52.94 8.76 -45.18
C SER A 9 -52.91 7.41 -45.91
N ALA A 10 -53.29 6.33 -45.22
CA ALA A 10 -54.37 5.43 -45.66
C ALA A 10 -54.77 4.40 -44.57
N THR A 11 -56.04 4.52 -44.14
CA THR A 11 -57.04 3.45 -43.82
C THR A 11 -56.77 2.45 -42.68
N ALA A 12 -57.47 2.48 -41.53
CA ALA A 12 -58.90 2.12 -41.25
C ALA A 12 -59.18 0.62 -41.53
N SER A 13 -59.62 -0.22 -40.59
CA SER A 13 -60.88 -0.20 -39.81
C SER A 13 -60.80 -1.24 -38.66
N LEU A 14 -61.27 -0.96 -37.43
CA LEU A 14 -62.66 -1.15 -36.91
C LEU A 14 -63.09 -2.64 -36.99
N LEU A 15 -63.41 -3.39 -35.93
CA LEU A 15 -64.35 -3.13 -34.83
C LEU A 15 -64.28 -4.22 -33.74
N THR A 16 -64.66 -3.84 -32.50
CA THR A 16 -65.40 -4.61 -31.46
C THR A 16 -64.75 -5.86 -30.87
N GLY A 17 -64.76 -6.15 -29.56
CA GLY A 17 -65.47 -5.58 -28.42
C GLY A 17 -65.73 -6.70 -27.40
N VAL A 18 -65.67 -6.36 -26.11
CA VAL A 18 -66.34 -7.03 -24.96
C VAL A 18 -65.61 -8.19 -24.23
N THR A 19 -64.93 -7.78 -23.15
CA THR A 19 -64.90 -8.23 -21.74
C THR A 19 -64.91 -9.72 -21.30
N ALA A 20 -64.00 -9.94 -20.33
CA ALA A 20 -64.15 -10.62 -19.02
C ALA A 20 -63.66 -12.07 -18.85
N GLY A 21 -62.71 -12.21 -17.92
CA GLY A 21 -62.60 -13.37 -17.03
C GLY A 21 -61.36 -14.25 -17.19
N GLY A 22 -60.62 -14.47 -16.10
CA GLY A 22 -59.86 -15.72 -15.91
C GLY A 22 -58.35 -15.57 -15.71
N SER A 23 -57.93 -15.61 -14.44
CA SER A 23 -56.54 -15.67 -13.99
C SER A 23 -55.85 -17.01 -14.33
N VAL A 24 -54.66 -16.97 -14.95
CA VAL A 24 -53.66 -18.05 -14.80
C VAL A 24 -52.25 -17.43 -14.70
N LYS A 25 -51.71 -17.39 -13.48
CA LYS A 25 -50.29 -17.11 -13.20
C LYS A 25 -49.51 -18.42 -13.33
N THR A 26 -48.67 -18.55 -14.36
CA THR A 26 -47.66 -19.60 -14.45
C THR A 26 -46.46 -19.22 -13.59
N LYS A 27 -46.38 -19.81 -12.39
CA LYS A 27 -45.18 -19.77 -11.52
C LYS A 27 -44.25 -20.91 -11.89
N THR A 28 -43.08 -20.60 -12.42
CA THR A 28 -41.93 -21.52 -12.52
C THR A 28 -41.33 -21.74 -11.12
N PRO A 29 -41.14 -22.98 -10.64
CA PRO A 29 -40.56 -23.23 -9.34
C PRO A 29 -39.02 -23.19 -9.42
N HIS A 30 -38.41 -22.11 -8.92
CA HIS A 30 -37.01 -22.14 -8.53
C HIS A 30 -36.88 -22.93 -7.22
N GLN A 31 -36.38 -24.16 -7.29
CA GLN A 31 -35.98 -24.94 -6.12
C GLN A 31 -34.83 -24.22 -5.39
N ARG A 32 -35.16 -23.61 -4.26
CA ARG A 32 -34.19 -23.04 -3.32
C ARG A 32 -33.65 -24.17 -2.45
N ILE A 33 -32.50 -24.73 -2.80
CA ILE A 33 -31.76 -25.65 -1.93
C ILE A 33 -31.33 -24.86 -0.70
N THR A 34 -31.99 -25.13 0.42
CA THR A 34 -31.70 -24.51 1.71
C THR A 34 -30.73 -25.42 2.45
N PHE A 35 -29.44 -25.08 2.49
CA PHE A 35 -28.48 -25.76 3.34
C PHE A 35 -28.76 -25.39 4.80
N THR A 36 -29.57 -26.19 5.49
CA THR A 36 -29.67 -26.14 6.95
C THR A 36 -28.45 -26.84 7.54
N THR A 37 -27.36 -26.11 7.75
CA THR A 37 -26.30 -26.58 8.64
C THR A 37 -26.85 -26.56 10.07
N LYS A 38 -27.17 -27.74 10.61
CA LYS A 38 -27.39 -27.91 12.06
C LYS A 38 -26.09 -27.52 12.77
N ARG A 39 -25.99 -26.27 13.20
CA ARG A 39 -24.90 -25.79 14.05
C ARG A 39 -25.05 -26.45 15.40
N ARG A 40 -24.40 -27.61 15.58
CA ARG A 40 -24.35 -28.33 16.85
C ARG A 40 -23.67 -27.41 17.86
N LYS A 41 -24.43 -26.90 18.83
CA LYS A 41 -23.94 -26.03 19.90
C LYS A 41 -23.02 -26.88 20.78
N MET A 42 -21.71 -26.80 20.52
CA MET A 42 -20.71 -27.52 21.29
C MET A 42 -20.65 -26.94 22.70
N SER A 43 -20.74 -27.83 23.71
CA SER A 43 -20.63 -27.46 25.12
C SER A 43 -19.27 -26.82 25.40
N ARG A 44 -19.26 -25.78 26.25
CA ARG A 44 -18.05 -25.03 26.65
C ARG A 44 -16.89 -25.92 27.13
N ARG A 45 -17.20 -27.14 27.61
CA ARG A 45 -16.20 -28.14 28.03
C ARG A 45 -15.39 -28.73 26.87
N ALA A 46 -15.99 -28.88 25.68
CA ALA A 46 -15.30 -29.44 24.51
C ALA A 46 -14.31 -28.45 23.87
N ASN A 47 -14.62 -27.14 23.91
CA ASN A 47 -13.69 -26.11 23.45
C ASN A 47 -12.48 -25.94 24.37
N LEU A 48 -12.64 -26.12 25.68
CA LEU A 48 -11.52 -25.97 26.62
C LEU A 48 -10.50 -27.11 26.47
N ILE A 49 -10.95 -28.34 26.29
CA ILE A 49 -10.05 -29.50 26.07
C ILE A 49 -9.29 -29.36 24.75
N GLY A 50 -9.95 -28.89 23.68
CA GLY A 50 -9.29 -28.64 22.39
C GLY A 50 -8.25 -27.51 22.46
N ILE A 51 -8.58 -26.40 23.13
CA ILE A 51 -7.67 -25.25 23.27
C ILE A 51 -6.48 -25.58 24.18
N CYS A 52 -6.71 -26.28 25.30
CA CYS A 52 -5.64 -26.72 26.20
C CYS A 52 -4.74 -27.79 25.56
N GLY A 53 -5.31 -28.73 24.78
CA GLY A 53 -4.54 -29.76 24.09
C GLY A 53 -3.61 -29.19 23.00
N VAL A 54 -4.12 -28.27 22.18
CA VAL A 54 -3.31 -27.62 21.14
C VAL A 54 -2.25 -26.70 21.75
N SER A 55 -2.58 -25.98 22.82
CA SER A 55 -1.62 -25.11 23.51
C SER A 55 -0.50 -25.91 24.19
N GLY A 56 -0.83 -27.05 24.82
CA GLY A 56 0.16 -27.93 25.44
C GLY A 56 1.12 -28.55 24.41
N LEU A 57 0.59 -28.99 23.27
CA LEU A 57 1.41 -29.53 22.17
C LEU A 57 2.38 -28.48 21.62
N CYS A 58 1.91 -27.24 21.40
CA CYS A 58 2.75 -26.15 20.94
C CYS A 58 3.86 -25.79 21.93
N ILE A 59 3.57 -25.79 23.23
CA ILE A 59 4.58 -25.51 24.27
C ILE A 59 5.62 -26.64 24.32
N LEU A 60 5.21 -27.90 24.23
CA LEU A 60 6.14 -29.04 24.21
C LEU A 60 7.02 -29.03 22.97
N LEU A 61 6.49 -28.69 21.80
CA LEU A 61 7.27 -28.54 20.57
C LEU A 61 8.27 -27.36 20.67
N LEU A 62 7.89 -26.25 21.30
CA LEU A 62 8.81 -25.15 21.56
C LEU A 62 9.94 -25.56 22.52
N ILE A 63 9.64 -26.31 23.59
CA ILE A 63 10.67 -26.80 24.51
C ILE A 63 11.59 -27.84 23.83
N ALA A 64 11.04 -28.74 23.03
CA ALA A 64 11.83 -29.73 22.29
C ALA A 64 12.76 -29.07 21.26
N THR A 65 12.32 -27.99 20.61
CA THR A 65 13.15 -27.25 19.64
C THR A 65 14.21 -26.35 20.30
N THR A 66 14.02 -25.90 21.54
CA THR A 66 15.03 -25.11 22.27
C THR A 66 16.11 -25.95 22.93
N GLN A 67 15.84 -27.22 23.26
CA GLN A 67 16.84 -28.15 23.82
C GLN A 67 17.87 -28.64 22.79
N HIS A 68 17.60 -28.50 21.49
CA HIS A 68 18.50 -28.95 20.41
C HIS A 68 19.30 -27.85 19.70
N ARG A 69 19.35 -26.62 20.25
CA ARG A 69 20.26 -25.59 19.75
C ARG A 69 21.51 -25.49 20.63
N PRO A 70 22.70 -25.92 20.17
CA PRO A 70 23.94 -25.47 20.80
C PRO A 70 24.02 -23.95 20.69
N LEU A 71 24.37 -23.30 21.79
CA LEU A 71 24.49 -21.84 21.89
C LEU A 71 25.51 -21.32 20.86
N PRO A 72 25.21 -20.22 20.14
CA PRO A 72 26.21 -19.55 19.32
C PRO A 72 27.33 -18.98 20.21
N ALA A 73 28.57 -19.08 19.74
CA ALA A 73 29.79 -18.69 20.45
C ALA A 73 29.93 -17.19 20.77
N SER A 74 28.87 -16.39 20.61
CA SER A 74 28.88 -14.94 20.83
C SER A 74 28.35 -14.49 22.20
N LEU A 75 28.05 -15.43 23.11
CA LEU A 75 27.65 -15.13 24.50
C LEU A 75 28.57 -15.77 25.56
N ALA A 76 29.69 -16.37 25.16
CA ALA A 76 30.69 -16.95 26.06
C ALA A 76 31.92 -16.04 26.24
N SER A 77 31.73 -14.74 26.44
CA SER A 77 32.84 -13.85 26.84
C SER A 77 32.39 -12.74 27.78
N SER A 78 32.02 -13.10 29.00
CA SER A 78 31.96 -12.16 30.11
C SER A 78 32.11 -12.87 31.45
N SER A 79 33.18 -13.66 31.60
CA SER A 79 33.71 -14.05 32.92
C SER A 79 35.04 -14.80 32.78
N ALA A 80 36.17 -14.07 32.78
CA ALA A 80 37.44 -14.49 33.37
C ALA A 80 38.46 -13.37 33.19
N ALA A 81 38.91 -12.82 34.31
CA ALA A 81 40.09 -11.97 34.39
C ALA A 81 41.38 -12.82 34.30
N VAL A 82 42.50 -12.11 34.22
CA VAL A 82 43.89 -12.51 34.53
C VAL A 82 44.80 -12.78 33.31
N GLY A 83 45.62 -11.76 33.01
CA GLY A 83 47.05 -11.88 32.67
C GLY A 83 47.43 -12.36 31.27
N ALA A 84 47.98 -11.45 30.45
CA ALA A 84 49.32 -11.59 29.85
C ALA A 84 49.60 -10.47 28.84
N VAL A 85 50.83 -9.99 28.90
CA VAL A 85 51.49 -8.99 28.06
C VAL A 85 51.82 -9.62 26.70
N GLY A 86 51.69 -8.87 25.60
CA GLY A 86 52.12 -9.35 24.27
C GLY A 86 51.96 -8.32 23.16
N SER A 87 53.08 -7.72 22.76
CA SER A 87 53.26 -6.79 21.65
C SER A 87 53.02 -7.45 20.27
N GLY A 88 52.54 -6.69 19.28
CA GLY A 88 52.47 -7.16 17.89
C GLY A 88 51.75 -6.21 16.94
N SER A 89 52.54 -5.42 16.20
CA SER A 89 52.15 -4.52 15.10
C SER A 89 51.96 -5.28 13.78
N LEU A 90 51.44 -4.56 12.76
CA LEU A 90 51.23 -4.87 11.32
C LEU A 90 49.83 -5.45 11.02
N GLY A 91 48.96 -4.86 10.20
CA GLY A 91 49.12 -3.96 9.06
C GLY A 91 48.49 -4.63 7.84
N GLY A 92 47.41 -4.08 7.26
CA GLY A 92 46.87 -4.56 5.97
C GLY A 92 45.38 -4.33 5.74
N ASN A 93 45.07 -3.45 4.79
CA ASN A 93 43.72 -3.10 4.29
C ASN A 93 42.96 -4.27 3.67
N ALA A 94 41.65 -4.37 3.94
CA ALA A 94 40.64 -4.85 2.98
C ALA A 94 39.25 -4.37 3.41
N VAL A 95 38.75 -3.29 2.80
CA VAL A 95 37.36 -2.83 2.96
C VAL A 95 36.49 -3.65 2.01
N VAL A 96 35.81 -4.66 2.56
CA VAL A 96 34.69 -5.35 1.91
C VAL A 96 33.45 -5.07 2.74
N GLY A 97 32.69 -4.05 2.34
CA GLY A 97 31.45 -3.67 3.00
C GLY A 97 30.28 -4.53 2.54
N SER A 98 30.14 -5.72 3.12
CA SER A 98 28.87 -6.47 3.09
C SER A 98 27.93 -5.88 4.14
N TYR A 99 26.88 -5.18 3.72
CA TYR A 99 25.79 -4.82 4.63
C TYR A 99 24.64 -5.81 4.48
N SER A 100 24.54 -6.69 5.47
CA SER A 100 23.38 -7.55 5.70
C SER A 100 22.22 -6.69 6.19
N SER A 101 21.14 -6.63 5.42
CA SER A 101 19.88 -6.00 5.83
C SER A 101 19.16 -6.93 6.82
N ALA A 102 19.25 -6.61 8.12
CA ALA A 102 18.42 -7.24 9.13
C ALA A 102 17.12 -6.44 9.24
N GLY A 103 16.06 -6.97 8.63
CA GLY A 103 14.70 -6.50 8.85
C GLY A 103 14.27 -6.80 10.29
N ASN A 104 13.72 -5.80 10.97
CA ASN A 104 12.96 -5.99 12.19
C ASN A 104 11.68 -5.16 12.09
N GLY A 105 10.59 -5.82 11.69
CA GLY A 105 9.25 -5.36 12.00
C GLY A 105 8.74 -6.14 13.21
N PHE A 106 8.39 -5.44 14.29
CA PHE A 106 7.43 -5.90 15.29
C PHE A 106 6.83 -4.70 16.03
N GLY A 107 5.51 -4.64 16.06
CA GLY A 107 4.75 -3.60 16.77
C GLY A 107 4.57 -3.88 18.26
N ALA A 108 4.47 -2.80 19.03
CA ALA A 108 3.77 -2.68 20.32
C ALA A 108 3.58 -1.16 20.53
N GLY A 109 2.38 -0.64 20.80
CA GLY A 109 1.69 -0.84 22.07
C GLY A 109 2.12 0.27 23.04
N SER A 110 1.43 1.41 22.98
CA SER A 110 1.58 2.57 23.87
C SER A 110 1.33 2.21 25.34
N VAL A 111 2.31 2.40 26.25
CA VAL A 111 2.05 2.84 27.64
C VAL A 111 3.31 3.51 28.27
N TYR A 112 3.05 4.59 29.02
CA TYR A 112 3.87 5.30 30.02
C TYR A 112 4.73 6.50 29.60
N ALA A 113 4.17 7.66 29.93
CA ALA A 113 4.86 8.90 30.27
C ALA A 113 5.67 8.76 31.57
N GLY A 114 6.73 9.56 31.68
CA GLY A 114 7.43 9.84 32.94
C GLY A 114 8.91 9.46 32.94
N ASP A 115 9.75 10.47 33.06
CA ASP A 115 11.17 10.43 33.46
C ASP A 115 12.21 9.83 32.49
N ARG A 116 12.87 10.75 31.76
CA ARG A 116 14.33 11.00 31.88
C ARG A 116 14.73 12.20 31.02
N PHE A 117 14.63 13.39 31.61
CA PHE A 117 15.54 14.48 31.26
C PHE A 117 16.97 14.02 31.57
N ASN A 118 17.93 14.39 30.71
CA ASN A 118 19.35 13.97 30.69
C ASN A 118 19.63 12.57 30.12
N ARG A 119 19.52 12.44 28.79
CA ARG A 119 20.55 11.73 28.02
C ARG A 119 21.22 12.73 27.08
N ALA A 120 22.54 12.79 27.19
CA ALA A 120 23.42 13.56 26.33
C ALA A 120 23.05 13.36 24.85
N MET A 121 23.02 14.47 24.11
CA MET A 121 22.98 14.48 22.64
C MET A 121 23.98 13.44 22.12
N PRO A 122 23.56 12.40 21.37
CA PRO A 122 24.52 11.63 20.62
C PRO A 122 25.17 12.58 19.62
N GLN A 123 26.48 12.74 19.78
CA GLN A 123 27.35 13.46 18.87
C GLN A 123 26.99 13.09 17.43
N GLN A 124 26.55 14.09 16.66
CA GLN A 124 26.18 13.93 15.26
C GLN A 124 27.40 13.38 14.52
N THR A 125 27.45 12.07 14.31
CA THR A 125 28.29 11.50 13.28
C THR A 125 27.77 12.09 11.97
N ALA A 126 28.59 12.88 11.31
CA ALA A 126 28.26 13.42 10.00
C ALA A 126 27.99 12.24 9.06
N VAL A 127 26.71 11.96 8.82
CA VAL A 127 26.31 10.98 7.80
C VAL A 127 26.78 11.57 6.48
N VAL A 128 27.78 10.93 5.88
CA VAL A 128 28.27 11.33 4.55
C VAL A 128 27.22 10.91 3.55
N TYR A 129 26.32 11.83 3.23
CA TYR A 129 25.35 11.64 2.15
C TYR A 129 26.08 11.68 0.81
N ASN A 130 25.60 10.90 -0.17
CA ASN A 130 26.11 10.98 -1.53
C ASN A 130 25.59 12.27 -2.21
N VAL A 131 26.26 13.40 -1.94
CA VAL A 131 25.84 14.73 -2.41
C VAL A 131 26.18 14.97 -3.89
N THR A 132 26.93 14.06 -4.53
CA THR A 132 27.43 14.26 -5.90
C THR A 132 26.47 13.72 -6.97
N ALA A 133 25.60 12.76 -6.65
CA ALA A 133 24.67 12.19 -7.62
C ALA A 133 23.58 13.20 -8.01
N THR A 134 23.38 13.38 -9.32
CA THR A 134 22.32 14.23 -9.84
C THR A 134 20.97 13.53 -9.76
N ILE A 135 19.86 14.29 -9.87
CA ILE A 135 18.52 13.70 -10.02
C ILE A 135 18.47 12.71 -11.19
N ALA A 136 19.17 13.00 -12.29
CA ALA A 136 19.17 12.13 -13.46
C ALA A 136 19.81 10.76 -13.16
N ASP A 137 20.89 10.75 -12.39
CA ASP A 137 21.60 9.52 -11.99
C ASP A 137 20.71 8.65 -11.10
N VAL A 138 20.05 9.26 -10.11
CA VAL A 138 19.12 8.56 -9.21
C VAL A 138 17.94 7.96 -9.98
N LEU A 139 17.36 8.72 -10.92
CA LEU A 139 16.27 8.22 -11.77
C LEU A 139 16.75 7.07 -12.67
N ALA A 140 17.94 7.18 -13.27
CA ALA A 140 18.49 6.12 -14.11
C ALA A 140 18.75 4.82 -13.33
N ALA A 141 19.30 4.93 -12.12
CA ALA A 141 19.47 3.80 -11.22
C ALA A 141 18.13 3.15 -10.84
N GLN A 142 17.11 3.95 -10.55
CA GLN A 142 15.78 3.43 -10.24
C GLN A 142 15.11 2.75 -11.44
N ARG A 143 15.24 3.29 -12.65
CA ARG A 143 14.74 2.63 -13.87
C ARG A 143 15.34 1.24 -14.04
N ALA A 144 16.66 1.10 -13.87
CA ALA A 144 17.33 -0.20 -13.98
C ALA A 144 16.79 -1.20 -12.95
N LYS A 145 16.52 -0.76 -11.72
CA LYS A 145 15.88 -1.61 -10.69
C LYS A 145 14.48 -2.05 -11.10
N ILE A 146 13.66 -1.15 -11.63
CA ILE A 146 12.29 -1.47 -12.07
C ILE A 146 12.31 -2.47 -13.23
N VAL A 147 13.23 -2.34 -14.18
CA VAL A 147 13.38 -3.32 -15.28
C VAL A 147 13.63 -4.73 -14.73
N VAL A 148 14.52 -4.86 -13.74
CA VAL A 148 14.80 -6.15 -13.10
C VAL A 148 13.61 -6.66 -12.29
N GLU A 149 12.94 -5.80 -11.51
CA GLU A 149 11.73 -6.20 -10.77
C GLU A 149 10.61 -6.69 -11.69
N MET A 150 10.50 -6.13 -12.90
CA MET A 150 9.43 -6.40 -13.86
C MET A 150 9.76 -7.52 -14.86
N GLU A 151 10.94 -8.14 -14.80
CA GLU A 151 11.42 -9.14 -15.78
C GLU A 151 10.42 -10.31 -15.99
N TYR A 152 9.79 -10.77 -14.92
CA TYR A 152 8.83 -11.88 -14.94
C TYR A 152 7.39 -11.44 -14.70
N PHE A 153 7.10 -10.14 -14.82
CA PHE A 153 5.75 -9.64 -14.63
C PHE A 153 4.84 -10.07 -15.78
N ASP A 154 3.69 -10.68 -15.44
CA ASP A 154 2.68 -11.09 -16.42
C ASP A 154 1.82 -9.89 -16.81
N TYR A 155 2.09 -9.32 -17.99
CA TYR A 155 1.39 -8.15 -18.48
C TYR A 155 -0.07 -8.45 -18.84
N PRO A 156 -1.02 -7.51 -18.62
CA PRO A 156 -2.44 -7.75 -18.84
C PRO A 156 -2.77 -8.25 -20.25
N SER A 157 -2.08 -7.76 -21.30
CA SER A 157 -2.25 -8.19 -22.69
C SER A 157 -3.73 -8.20 -23.13
N GLY A 158 -4.44 -7.10 -22.85
CA GLY A 158 -5.88 -6.94 -23.12
C GLY A 158 -6.81 -7.45 -22.01
N ARG A 159 -6.30 -8.21 -21.01
CA ARG A 159 -7.10 -8.63 -19.86
C ARG A 159 -7.56 -7.41 -19.06
N PHE A 160 -8.78 -7.48 -18.54
CA PHE A 160 -9.40 -6.44 -17.71
C PHE A 160 -9.53 -5.06 -18.38
N GLY A 161 -9.47 -5.00 -19.71
CA GLY A 161 -9.53 -3.76 -20.48
C GLY A 161 -8.27 -2.89 -20.33
N VAL A 162 -7.11 -3.54 -20.11
CA VAL A 162 -5.79 -2.91 -20.10
C VAL A 162 -4.97 -3.53 -21.23
N ASP A 163 -4.68 -2.74 -22.26
CA ASP A 163 -3.88 -3.16 -23.42
C ASP A 163 -2.42 -2.77 -23.19
N ALA A 164 -1.68 -3.64 -22.51
CA ALA A 164 -0.27 -3.46 -22.20
C ALA A 164 0.44 -4.80 -22.34
N GLU A 165 1.53 -4.82 -23.10
CA GLU A 165 2.33 -6.01 -23.40
C GLU A 165 3.76 -5.90 -22.86
N LYS A 166 4.21 -4.68 -22.55
CA LYS A 166 5.57 -4.39 -22.05
C LYS A 166 5.55 -3.27 -21.01
N LEU A 167 6.66 -3.13 -20.29
CA LEU A 167 6.84 -2.10 -19.24
C LEU A 167 6.48 -0.69 -19.70
N ALA A 168 6.94 -0.30 -20.89
CA ALA A 168 6.73 1.03 -21.43
C ALA A 168 5.25 1.40 -21.61
N ASP A 169 4.38 0.41 -21.85
CA ASP A 169 2.94 0.64 -22.02
C ASP A 169 2.25 1.00 -20.70
N LEU A 170 2.87 0.65 -19.57
CA LEU A 170 2.37 0.94 -18.22
C LEU A 170 3.09 2.11 -17.54
N THR A 171 4.23 2.56 -18.04
CA THR A 171 5.06 3.55 -17.34
C THR A 171 4.73 4.99 -17.78
N PRO A 172 4.31 5.88 -16.84
CA PRO A 172 4.01 7.29 -17.17
C PRO A 172 5.17 8.08 -17.81
N GLU A 173 6.42 7.79 -17.46
CA GLU A 173 7.59 8.44 -18.05
C GLU A 173 7.70 8.20 -19.57
N THR A 174 7.22 7.05 -20.04
CA THR A 174 7.21 6.65 -21.46
C THR A 174 5.84 6.86 -22.10
N GLU A 175 5.01 7.73 -21.53
CA GLU A 175 3.64 8.00 -21.97
C GLU A 175 2.69 6.79 -21.87
N GLY A 176 3.10 5.76 -21.13
CA GLY A 176 2.27 4.61 -20.79
C GLY A 176 1.22 4.93 -19.73
N THR A 177 0.23 4.05 -19.62
CA THR A 177 -0.88 4.19 -18.67
C THR A 177 -0.70 3.21 -17.50
N PRO A 178 -0.37 3.70 -16.28
CA PRO A 178 -0.12 2.82 -15.16
C PRO A 178 -1.40 2.19 -14.64
N VAL A 179 -1.28 1.01 -14.05
CA VAL A 179 -2.40 0.39 -13.31
C VAL A 179 -2.50 1.06 -11.95
N ARG A 180 -3.65 1.71 -11.70
CA ARG A 180 -3.90 2.46 -10.47
C ARG A 180 -4.94 1.75 -9.61
N SER A 181 -4.62 1.54 -8.33
CA SER A 181 -5.51 0.94 -7.34
C SER A 181 -5.69 1.84 -6.13
N LEU A 182 -6.93 2.16 -5.76
CA LEU A 182 -7.25 2.93 -4.57
C LEU A 182 -8.08 2.10 -3.58
N ILE A 183 -7.53 1.90 -2.38
CA ILE A 183 -8.23 1.31 -1.24
C ILE A 183 -8.86 2.43 -0.42
N VAL A 184 -10.19 2.51 -0.46
CA VAL A 184 -10.99 3.35 0.44
C VAL A 184 -11.54 2.48 1.56
N ALA A 185 -11.16 2.77 2.80
CA ALA A 185 -11.51 1.93 3.95
C ALA A 185 -11.80 2.74 5.22
N SER A 186 -12.14 2.06 6.30
CA SER A 186 -12.17 2.63 7.65
C SER A 186 -10.93 2.21 8.45
N TRP A 187 -10.63 2.91 9.55
CA TRP A 187 -9.58 2.48 10.48
C TRP A 187 -9.85 1.07 11.01
N ARG A 188 -8.77 0.30 11.22
CA ARG A 188 -8.78 -1.06 11.79
C ARG A 188 -9.52 -2.12 10.96
N SER A 189 -9.84 -1.82 9.70
CA SER A 189 -10.46 -2.76 8.75
C SER A 189 -9.50 -3.80 8.16
N GLY A 190 -8.19 -3.70 8.44
CA GLY A 190 -7.16 -4.50 7.77
C GLY A 190 -6.66 -3.89 6.45
N SER A 191 -7.06 -2.65 6.13
CA SER A 191 -6.64 -1.96 4.89
C SER A 191 -5.13 -1.75 4.75
N THR A 192 -4.38 -1.62 5.85
CA THR A 192 -2.91 -1.58 5.79
C THR A 192 -2.35 -2.91 5.28
N PHE A 193 -2.83 -4.04 5.79
CA PHE A 193 -2.40 -5.36 5.32
C PHE A 193 -2.68 -5.57 3.83
N LEU A 194 -3.87 -5.18 3.36
CA LEU A 194 -4.19 -5.23 1.93
C LEU A 194 -3.29 -4.31 1.11
N GLY A 195 -3.01 -3.10 1.60
CA GLY A 195 -2.10 -2.17 0.95
C GLY A 195 -0.67 -2.71 0.87
N ASP A 196 -0.19 -3.40 1.91
CA ASP A 196 1.14 -4.03 1.92
C ASP A 196 1.23 -5.18 0.90
N ILE A 197 0.14 -5.96 0.72
CA ILE A 197 0.05 -6.96 -0.37
C ILE A 197 0.19 -6.29 -1.73
N LEU A 198 -0.51 -5.17 -1.98
CA LEU A 198 -0.38 -4.45 -3.25
C LEU A 198 1.01 -3.83 -3.41
N ASN A 199 1.63 -3.38 -2.33
CA ASN A 199 2.97 -2.80 -2.36
C ASN A 199 4.06 -3.83 -2.72
N ALA A 200 3.83 -5.09 -2.38
CA ALA A 200 4.70 -6.21 -2.74
C ALA A 200 4.70 -6.54 -4.25
N MET A 201 3.77 -5.99 -5.03
CA MET A 201 3.80 -6.11 -6.49
C MET A 201 5.06 -5.44 -7.05
N PRO A 202 5.71 -6.02 -8.08
CA PRO A 202 6.91 -5.44 -8.69
C PRO A 202 6.59 -4.08 -9.32
N GLY A 203 7.52 -3.12 -9.23
CA GLY A 203 7.33 -1.80 -9.83
C GLY A 203 6.14 -0.99 -9.25
N ASN A 204 5.69 -1.29 -8.03
CA ASN A 204 4.61 -0.52 -7.40
C ASN A 204 5.12 0.72 -6.65
N TYR A 205 4.48 1.86 -6.92
CA TYR A 205 4.62 3.08 -6.12
C TYR A 205 3.43 3.23 -5.17
N TYR A 206 3.69 3.11 -3.86
CA TYR A 206 2.64 3.09 -2.85
C TYR A 206 2.44 4.46 -2.19
N HIS A 207 1.21 4.93 -2.15
CA HIS A 207 0.78 6.11 -1.42
C HIS A 207 0.04 5.69 -0.14
N TYR A 208 0.75 5.68 0.99
CA TYR A 208 0.16 5.33 2.28
C TYR A 208 -0.50 6.55 2.93
N GLU A 209 -1.81 6.45 3.17
CA GLU A 209 -2.63 7.48 3.85
C GLU A 209 -2.34 8.93 3.45
N PRO A 210 -2.41 9.28 2.16
CA PRO A 210 -1.99 10.59 1.67
C PRO A 210 -2.83 11.78 2.18
N LEU A 211 -3.96 11.51 2.84
CA LEU A 211 -4.83 12.52 3.44
C LEU A 211 -4.57 12.72 4.94
N LEU A 212 -3.45 12.21 5.47
CA LEU A 212 -3.14 12.31 6.90
C LEU A 212 -3.08 13.77 7.40
N ASN A 213 -2.67 14.71 6.55
CA ASN A 213 -2.63 16.14 6.85
C ASN A 213 -4.00 16.75 7.21
N PHE A 214 -5.12 16.09 6.86
CA PHE A 214 -6.47 16.49 7.28
C PHE A 214 -6.79 16.10 8.74
N GLY A 215 -5.85 15.47 9.45
CA GLY A 215 -6.01 15.07 10.85
C GLY A 215 -6.76 13.75 11.05
N ILE A 216 -7.09 13.43 12.30
CA ILE A 216 -7.80 12.18 12.66
C ILE A 216 -9.30 12.40 12.55
N LYS A 217 -9.81 12.49 11.32
CA LYS A 217 -11.25 12.63 11.03
C LYS A 217 -11.61 12.00 9.70
N GLN A 218 -12.89 11.67 9.54
CA GLN A 218 -13.47 11.44 8.23
C GLN A 218 -13.78 12.80 7.59
N ILE A 219 -13.33 13.01 6.36
CA ILE A 219 -13.56 14.25 5.60
C ILE A 219 -15.03 14.30 5.19
N ARG A 220 -15.68 15.41 5.53
CA ARG A 220 -17.13 15.63 5.36
C ARG A 220 -17.46 17.02 4.87
N ASP A 221 -16.66 18.00 5.25
CA ASP A 221 -16.77 19.36 4.75
C ASP A 221 -16.59 19.39 3.21
N PRO A 222 -17.46 20.06 2.44
CA PRO A 222 -17.36 20.12 0.99
C PRO A 222 -16.02 20.64 0.47
N ASP A 223 -15.46 21.68 1.09
CA ASP A 223 -14.21 22.29 0.63
C ASP A 223 -13.03 21.35 0.89
N GLU A 224 -13.02 20.68 2.05
CA GLU A 224 -12.03 19.64 2.34
C GLU A 224 -12.17 18.42 1.41
N GLN A 225 -13.38 18.07 0.98
CA GLN A 225 -13.60 16.98 0.02
C GLN A 225 -12.98 17.33 -1.35
N GLU A 226 -13.18 18.55 -1.84
CA GLU A 226 -12.57 19.01 -3.10
C GLU A 226 -11.04 18.99 -3.01
N LEU A 227 -10.49 19.52 -1.91
CA LEU A 227 -9.04 19.52 -1.71
C LEU A 227 -8.48 18.09 -1.59
N ALA A 228 -9.18 17.20 -0.89
CA ALA A 228 -8.78 15.81 -0.77
C ALA A 228 -8.76 15.12 -2.14
N LEU A 229 -9.83 15.27 -2.92
CA LEU A 229 -9.91 14.70 -4.28
C LEU A 229 -8.79 15.23 -5.16
N LYS A 230 -8.54 16.53 -5.13
CA LYS A 230 -7.43 17.14 -5.85
C LYS A 230 -6.08 16.55 -5.46
N ASN A 231 -5.79 16.42 -4.16
CA ASN A 231 -4.55 15.82 -3.68
C ASN A 231 -4.41 14.36 -4.15
N LEU A 232 -5.50 13.58 -4.09
CA LEU A 232 -5.47 12.20 -4.57
C LEU A 232 -5.20 12.13 -6.09
N LYS A 233 -5.85 12.97 -6.89
CA LYS A 233 -5.62 13.06 -8.34
C LYS A 233 -4.17 13.42 -8.64
N ASN A 234 -3.67 14.49 -8.04
CA ASN A 234 -2.27 14.90 -8.17
C ASN A 234 -1.30 13.75 -7.90
N LEU A 235 -1.50 13.00 -6.81
CA LEU A 235 -0.65 11.85 -6.48
C LEU A 235 -0.78 10.71 -7.50
N LEU A 236 -2.01 10.34 -7.91
CA LEU A 236 -2.27 9.31 -8.92
C LEU A 236 -1.70 9.68 -10.30
N PHE A 237 -1.59 10.96 -10.64
CA PHE A 237 -0.96 11.44 -11.87
C PHE A 237 0.53 11.81 -11.68
N CYS A 238 1.10 11.52 -10.51
CA CYS A 238 2.48 11.86 -10.14
C CYS A 238 2.80 13.36 -10.29
N ASP A 239 1.83 14.25 -10.10
CA ASP A 239 2.02 15.69 -10.13
C ASP A 239 2.18 16.26 -8.72
N TYR A 240 3.44 16.39 -8.30
CA TYR A 240 3.77 17.01 -7.01
C TYR A 240 3.96 18.52 -7.11
N ASN A 241 3.85 19.12 -8.30
CA ASN A 241 4.09 20.57 -8.49
C ASN A 241 2.79 21.39 -8.37
N ASN A 242 1.63 20.73 -8.48
CA ASN A 242 0.34 21.40 -8.49
C ASN A 242 -0.29 21.50 -7.09
N GLN A 243 0.12 22.49 -6.30
CA GLN A 243 -0.51 22.82 -5.00
C GLN A 243 -0.45 21.66 -3.99
N MET A 244 0.73 21.04 -3.87
CA MET A 244 0.99 19.91 -2.96
C MET A 244 1.92 20.30 -1.80
N GLU A 245 2.15 21.60 -1.57
CA GLU A 245 3.09 22.12 -0.57
C GLU A 245 2.69 21.68 0.84
N ASP A 246 1.41 21.79 1.20
CA ASP A 246 0.91 21.39 2.52
C ASP A 246 1.12 19.90 2.78
N PHE A 247 0.89 19.07 1.75
CA PHE A 247 1.14 17.63 1.83
C PHE A 247 2.62 17.33 2.06
N LEU A 248 3.51 17.99 1.31
CA LEU A 248 4.96 17.80 1.42
C LEU A 248 5.53 18.33 2.73
N GLU A 249 5.07 19.50 3.18
CA GLU A 249 5.49 20.11 4.45
C GLU A 249 5.04 19.25 5.63
N TYR A 250 3.79 18.78 5.60
CA TYR A 250 3.30 17.84 6.60
C TYR A 250 4.13 16.54 6.62
N GLY A 251 4.50 16.04 5.43
CA GLY A 251 5.33 14.85 5.26
C GLY A 251 6.71 14.93 5.91
N LYS A 252 7.35 16.10 5.90
CA LYS A 252 8.68 16.31 6.53
C LYS A 252 8.67 15.98 8.03
N MET A 253 7.57 16.28 8.70
CA MET A 253 7.40 16.03 10.15
C MET A 253 6.74 14.66 10.42
N HIS A 254 6.21 13.99 9.39
CA HIS A 254 5.46 12.74 9.49
C HIS A 254 5.99 11.71 8.47
N THR A 255 7.29 11.43 8.54
CA THR A 255 8.00 10.60 7.56
C THR A 255 7.41 9.22 7.37
N TYR A 256 6.76 8.65 8.40
CA TYR A 256 6.09 7.36 8.34
C TYR A 256 5.07 7.23 7.19
N LEU A 257 4.52 8.33 6.67
CA LEU A 257 3.71 8.34 5.45
C LEU A 257 4.47 7.83 4.22
N PHE A 258 5.74 8.22 4.11
CA PHE A 258 6.62 7.91 3.00
C PHE A 258 7.38 6.60 3.24
N GLU A 259 7.59 6.22 4.50
CA GLU A 259 8.28 4.98 4.90
C GLU A 259 7.64 3.71 4.32
N HIS A 260 6.31 3.71 4.18
CA HIS A 260 5.57 2.60 3.57
C HIS A 260 5.85 2.45 2.06
N ASN A 261 6.28 3.50 1.38
CA ASN A 261 6.78 3.38 0.01
C ASN A 261 8.25 2.97 0.06
N GLU A 262 8.52 1.69 0.26
CA GLU A 262 9.88 1.17 0.48
C GLU A 262 10.86 1.57 -0.65
N ARG A 263 10.37 1.60 -1.89
CA ARG A 263 11.17 1.95 -3.07
C ARG A 263 11.59 3.42 -3.05
N LEU A 264 10.65 4.33 -2.78
CA LEU A 264 10.96 5.75 -2.59
C LEU A 264 11.81 5.96 -1.34
N TRP A 265 11.42 5.36 -0.21
CA TRP A 265 12.03 5.63 1.08
C TRP A 265 13.49 5.17 1.15
N THR A 266 13.83 4.07 0.49
CA THR A 266 15.22 3.63 0.34
C THR A 266 16.06 4.71 -0.35
N VAL A 267 15.54 5.29 -1.42
CA VAL A 267 16.21 6.40 -2.14
C VAL A 267 16.25 7.66 -1.28
N CYS A 268 15.23 7.92 -0.46
CA CYS A 268 15.21 9.06 0.46
C CYS A 268 16.23 8.98 1.59
N LYS A 269 16.51 7.78 2.10
CA LYS A 269 17.57 7.60 3.09
C LYS A 269 18.95 7.90 2.51
N GLU A 270 19.16 7.54 1.24
CA GLU A 270 20.42 7.74 0.54
C GLU A 270 20.60 9.19 0.05
N TYR A 271 19.53 9.80 -0.46
CA TYR A 271 19.51 11.15 -1.04
C TYR A 271 18.43 12.05 -0.38
N PRO A 272 18.54 12.36 0.92
CA PRO A 272 17.48 13.05 1.67
C PRO A 272 17.16 14.45 1.15
N HIS A 273 18.12 15.12 0.52
CA HIS A 273 17.97 16.45 -0.07
C HIS A 273 17.02 16.48 -1.29
N TYR A 274 16.69 15.33 -1.87
CA TYR A 274 15.72 15.23 -2.96
C TYR A 274 14.30 14.91 -2.50
N CYS A 275 14.10 14.27 -1.35
CA CYS A 275 12.82 13.62 -1.04
C CYS A 275 11.64 14.51 -0.66
N TRP A 276 11.86 15.82 -0.58
CA TRP A 276 10.80 16.80 -0.40
C TRP A 276 10.70 17.77 -1.58
N ARG A 277 11.44 17.50 -2.67
CA ARG A 277 11.42 18.33 -3.87
C ARG A 277 10.38 17.79 -4.83
N ALA A 278 9.34 18.59 -5.09
CA ALA A 278 8.30 18.26 -6.08
C ALA A 278 8.88 17.83 -7.44
N LYS A 279 9.93 18.53 -7.92
CA LYS A 279 10.64 18.19 -9.17
C LYS A 279 11.24 16.79 -9.17
N PHE A 280 11.72 16.29 -8.03
CA PHE A 280 12.24 14.94 -7.91
C PHE A 280 11.09 13.93 -7.82
N LEU A 281 10.18 14.11 -6.87
CA LEU A 281 9.06 13.19 -6.62
C LEU A 281 8.17 12.99 -7.85
N THR A 282 7.89 14.06 -8.59
CA THR A 282 7.15 14.01 -9.86
C THR A 282 7.80 13.06 -10.84
N ARG A 283 9.11 13.19 -11.07
CA ARG A 283 9.83 12.36 -12.03
C ARG A 283 10.02 10.94 -11.53
N PHE A 284 10.27 10.78 -10.24
CA PHE A 284 10.49 9.49 -9.60
C PHE A 284 9.22 8.64 -9.60
N CYS A 285 8.07 9.22 -9.20
CA CYS A 285 6.77 8.54 -9.24
C CYS A 285 6.40 8.07 -10.65
N LYS A 286 6.71 8.87 -11.68
CA LYS A 286 6.43 8.52 -13.10
C LYS A 286 7.22 7.33 -13.63
N LEU A 287 8.23 6.83 -12.91
CA LEU A 287 8.99 5.64 -13.31
C LEU A 287 8.18 4.34 -13.13
N PHE A 288 7.15 4.35 -12.28
CA PHE A 288 6.52 3.13 -11.80
C PHE A 288 5.29 2.72 -12.64
N PRO A 289 5.22 1.47 -13.12
CA PRO A 289 4.09 0.97 -13.91
C PRO A 289 2.83 0.70 -13.09
N LEU A 290 2.97 0.48 -11.78
CA LEU A 290 1.85 0.23 -10.88
C LEU A 290 1.83 1.32 -9.81
N GLN A 291 0.63 1.77 -9.46
CA GLN A 291 0.42 2.70 -8.36
C GLN A 291 -0.70 2.18 -7.47
N SER A 292 -0.41 2.11 -6.18
CA SER A 292 -1.41 1.76 -5.18
C SER A 292 -1.53 2.87 -4.15
N MET A 293 -2.72 3.06 -3.64
CA MET A 293 -3.02 4.08 -2.66
C MET A 293 -3.99 3.53 -1.64
N LYS A 294 -3.77 3.86 -0.37
CA LYS A 294 -4.70 3.51 0.72
C LYS A 294 -5.09 4.75 1.48
N THR A 295 -6.39 4.98 1.69
CA THR A 295 -6.91 6.04 2.52
C THR A 295 -8.02 5.56 3.44
N VAL A 296 -8.07 6.14 4.65
CA VAL A 296 -9.09 5.85 5.67
C VAL A 296 -9.97 7.07 6.01
N ARG A 297 -9.68 8.21 5.37
CA ARG A 297 -10.29 9.52 5.67
C ARG A 297 -11.37 9.92 4.67
N LEU A 298 -11.37 9.32 3.48
CA LEU A 298 -12.30 9.64 2.40
C LEU A 298 -13.55 8.74 2.48
N ARG A 299 -14.73 9.32 2.24
CA ARG A 299 -15.96 8.55 2.07
C ARG A 299 -16.01 7.94 0.67
N LEU A 300 -16.56 6.73 0.55
CA LEU A 300 -16.68 6.06 -0.74
C LEU A 300 -17.51 6.88 -1.75
N SER A 301 -18.57 7.55 -1.29
CA SER A 301 -19.40 8.43 -2.14
C SER A 301 -18.61 9.61 -2.72
N THR A 302 -17.64 10.15 -1.98
CA THR A 302 -16.77 11.21 -2.50
C THR A 302 -15.75 10.65 -3.48
N ALA A 303 -15.22 9.46 -3.19
CA ALA A 303 -14.24 8.78 -4.03
C ALA A 303 -14.77 8.36 -5.42
N GLU A 304 -16.09 8.19 -5.56
CA GLU A 304 -16.75 7.87 -6.83
C GLU A 304 -16.38 8.86 -7.95
N ARG A 305 -16.17 10.14 -7.61
CA ARG A 305 -15.75 11.18 -8.55
C ARG A 305 -14.37 10.95 -9.17
N LEU A 306 -13.57 10.05 -8.62
CA LEU A 306 -12.28 9.64 -9.22
C LEU A 306 -12.48 8.69 -10.40
N LEU A 307 -13.65 8.04 -10.52
CA LEU A 307 -13.98 7.13 -11.63
C LEU A 307 -14.41 7.89 -12.90
N GLU A 308 -14.74 9.16 -12.77
CA GLU A 308 -15.10 10.06 -13.88
C GLU A 308 -13.86 10.57 -14.64
N ASP A 309 -12.67 10.44 -14.04
CA ASP A 309 -11.43 10.86 -14.67
C ASP A 309 -11.09 9.95 -15.85
N LYS A 310 -10.65 10.56 -16.95
CA LYS A 310 -10.15 9.82 -18.10
C LYS A 310 -8.90 9.04 -17.68
N ARG A 311 -8.81 7.78 -18.12
CA ARG A 311 -7.67 6.91 -17.87
C ARG A 311 -6.39 7.45 -18.50
#